data_AF-A0A353HAM7-F1
#
_entry.id   AF-A0A353HAM7-F1
#
_cell.length_a   1.000
_cell.length_b   1.000
_cell.length_c   1.000
_cell.angle_alpha   90.00
_cell.angle_beta   90.00
_cell.angle_gamma   90.00
#
_symmetry.space_group_name_H-M   'P 1'
#
loop_
_entity.id
_entity.type
_entity.pdbx_description
1 polymer ?
#
loop_
_entity_poly.entity_id
_entity_poly.type
_entity_poly.pdbx_seq_one_letter_code
_entity_poly.pdbx_strand_id
1 'polypeptide(L)'
;MKKLKNKLISAFSQETPSLSEKIQKRCENEHIEPFIQKEKKEKFYKKAVFKRSLLALSMAFIFVIGLTLGNVINFNKTAKVSASEMYIDVNPSIKLEISNYETVKSYSALNDDANKILSELDLKNVKVTTALYAIIGAMSSKGYLTEQSDTNSILISVSGSEKGQSEFLNKVVDNVNGLFSDNNKCSIIAQRITLSEDVKKRAEENDISVGKMAFIDKIIGADEAFKDRQNDFAKKSIKELSVMYNNFDKVKDDGDVIRGNDVLEKEGEVFNKVLQKLGVDKNAIHGEELSIIYDNGVKIYKISFETQNGERKFYRYNTETEKVTEDFPSYPPDKPNPSEPPQNQDERR
;
A
#
# COMPACT_ATOMS: atom_id res chain seq x y z
N MET A 1 39.23 -41.30 35.58
CA MET A 1 39.65 -39.92 35.91
C MET A 1 39.23 -39.42 37.31
N LYS A 2 37.95 -39.42 37.75
CA LYS A 2 37.56 -38.91 39.10
C LYS A 2 38.39 -39.45 40.28
N LYS A 3 38.71 -40.75 40.32
CA LYS A 3 39.56 -41.36 41.38
C LYS A 3 41.00 -40.81 41.44
N LEU A 4 41.56 -40.32 40.34
CA LEU A 4 42.91 -39.74 40.31
C LEU A 4 42.91 -38.30 40.86
N LYS A 5 41.90 -37.50 40.47
CA LYS A 5 41.73 -36.12 40.94
C LYS A 5 41.52 -36.06 42.46
N ASN A 6 40.73 -36.98 43.02
CA ASN A 6 40.50 -37.03 44.46
C ASN A 6 41.75 -37.46 45.25
N LYS A 7 42.59 -38.38 44.71
CA LYS A 7 43.86 -38.76 45.34
C LYS A 7 44.90 -37.63 45.32
N LEU A 8 44.96 -36.84 44.25
CA LEU A 8 45.82 -35.66 44.15
C LEU A 8 45.42 -34.58 45.17
N ILE A 9 44.11 -34.31 45.30
CA ILE A 9 43.62 -33.32 46.27
C ILE A 9 43.88 -33.78 47.71
N SER A 10 43.65 -35.07 48.05
CA SER A 10 43.95 -35.57 49.40
C SER A 10 45.44 -35.54 49.76
N ALA A 11 46.32 -35.83 48.80
CA ALA A 11 47.77 -35.76 49.02
C ALA A 11 48.25 -34.31 49.20
N PHE A 12 47.76 -33.37 48.37
CA PHE A 12 48.17 -31.97 48.44
C PHE A 12 47.67 -31.27 49.72
N SER A 13 46.51 -31.67 50.25
CA SER A 13 45.95 -31.12 51.49
C SER A 13 46.56 -31.68 52.79
N GLN A 14 47.33 -32.77 52.74
CA GLN A 14 47.94 -33.35 53.95
C GLN A 14 49.35 -32.84 54.28
N GLU A 15 50.12 -32.34 53.31
CA GLU A 15 51.55 -32.06 53.53
C GLU A 15 51.96 -30.57 53.68
N THR A 16 51.11 -29.58 53.38
CA THR A 16 51.44 -28.15 53.61
C THR A 16 50.24 -27.26 54.03
N PRO A 17 49.82 -27.29 55.32
CA PRO A 17 48.77 -26.38 55.81
C PRO A 17 49.14 -24.89 55.72
N SER A 18 50.43 -24.56 55.82
CA SER A 18 50.94 -23.19 56.01
C SER A 18 51.05 -22.32 54.75
N LEU A 19 50.61 -22.80 53.58
CA LEU A 19 50.48 -21.97 52.37
C LEU A 19 49.06 -21.41 52.17
N SER A 20 48.02 -22.04 52.73
CA SER A 20 46.63 -21.62 52.51
C SER A 20 46.37 -20.21 53.07
N GLU A 21 46.82 -19.95 54.30
CA GLU A 21 46.66 -18.65 54.96
C GLU A 21 47.47 -17.52 54.26
N LYS A 22 48.61 -17.87 53.65
CA LYS A 22 49.46 -16.91 52.91
C LYS A 22 48.88 -16.53 51.53
N ILE A 23 48.07 -17.38 50.92
CA ILE A 23 47.38 -17.08 49.67
C ILE A 23 46.09 -16.29 49.97
N GLN A 24 45.34 -16.68 51.00
CA GLN A 24 44.10 -16.00 51.38
C GLN A 24 44.31 -14.52 51.71
N LYS A 25 45.41 -14.16 52.37
CA LYS A 25 45.81 -12.76 52.62
C LYS A 25 46.39 -12.00 51.41
N ARG A 26 46.58 -12.65 50.25
CA ARG A 26 47.18 -12.02 49.06
C ARG A 26 46.22 -11.87 47.87
N CYS A 27 45.03 -12.45 47.93
CA CYS A 27 43.97 -12.22 46.94
C CYS A 27 42.99 -11.09 47.32
N GLU A 28 43.18 -10.45 48.48
CA GLU A 28 42.36 -9.33 48.96
C GLU A 28 42.75 -7.97 48.31
N ASN A 29 43.85 -7.94 47.54
CA ASN A 29 44.34 -6.78 46.79
C ASN A 29 44.73 -7.18 45.35
N GLU A 30 43.80 -7.10 44.41
CA GLU A 30 44.00 -6.49 43.06
C GLU A 30 42.72 -6.57 42.19
N HIS A 31 42.32 -5.42 41.65
CA HIS A 31 41.21 -5.26 40.70
C HIS A 31 41.69 -5.46 39.25
N ILE A 32 41.10 -6.39 38.48
CA ILE A 32 40.96 -6.30 37.02
C ILE A 32 39.64 -6.97 36.58
N GLU A 33 38.84 -6.31 35.74
CA GLU A 33 37.61 -6.86 35.13
C GLU A 33 37.88 -7.61 33.78
N PRO A 34 36.96 -7.73 32.78
CA PRO A 34 36.27 -9.01 32.54
C PRO A 34 36.42 -9.53 31.09
N PHE A 35 36.05 -10.80 30.80
CA PHE A 35 35.48 -11.15 29.48
C PHE A 35 34.65 -12.46 29.41
N ILE A 36 33.34 -12.25 29.18
CA ILE A 36 32.35 -13.03 28.38
C ILE A 36 32.96 -14.16 27.50
N GLN A 37 32.43 -15.40 27.38
CA GLN A 37 31.16 -15.72 26.69
C GLN A 37 30.67 -17.22 26.74
N LYS A 38 29.35 -17.45 27.00
CA LYS A 38 28.43 -18.54 26.49
C LYS A 38 28.76 -20.05 26.79
N GLU A 39 27.83 -21.03 26.76
CA GLU A 39 26.39 -21.11 26.39
C GLU A 39 25.64 -22.37 26.92
N LYS A 40 24.29 -22.37 26.89
CA LYS A 40 23.34 -23.53 26.80
C LYS A 40 23.30 -24.49 28.03
N LYS A 41 22.23 -25.21 28.42
CA LYS A 41 20.79 -25.41 28.04
C LYS A 41 20.13 -26.24 29.19
N GLU A 42 18.80 -26.44 29.41
CA GLU A 42 17.50 -25.98 28.86
C GLU A 42 16.36 -26.42 29.85
N LYS A 43 15.07 -26.12 29.55
CA LYS A 43 13.81 -26.80 30.01
C LYS A 43 13.39 -26.75 31.50
N PHE A 44 12.51 -25.81 31.88
CA PHE A 44 11.28 -26.11 32.68
C PHE A 44 10.20 -24.99 32.77
N TYR A 45 9.91 -24.24 31.69
CA TYR A 45 8.78 -23.28 31.69
C TYR A 45 7.95 -23.35 30.38
N LYS A 46 6.83 -24.09 30.40
CA LYS A 46 5.83 -24.13 29.31
C LYS A 46 4.39 -24.09 29.86
N LYS A 47 3.89 -22.87 30.14
CA LYS A 47 2.47 -22.41 30.16
C LYS A 47 2.35 -21.12 31.00
N ALA A 48 2.72 -19.96 30.43
CA ALA A 48 2.42 -18.64 31.04
C ALA A 48 2.61 -17.43 30.10
N VAL A 49 3.41 -17.53 29.03
CA VAL A 49 3.83 -16.36 28.22
C VAL A 49 3.51 -16.55 26.73
N PHE A 50 2.22 -16.58 26.36
CA PHE A 50 1.78 -16.65 24.95
C PHE A 50 0.65 -15.68 24.58
N LYS A 51 0.50 -14.56 25.31
CA LYS A 51 -0.45 -13.47 24.96
C LYS A 51 0.08 -12.04 25.20
N ARG A 52 1.40 -11.81 25.09
CA ARG A 52 2.03 -10.46 25.12
C ARG A 52 3.25 -10.33 24.18
N SER A 53 3.18 -10.94 22.99
CA SER A 53 4.28 -10.94 22.00
C SER A 53 3.80 -10.58 20.59
N LEU A 54 3.08 -9.46 20.46
CA LEU A 54 2.71 -8.89 19.16
C LEU A 54 2.81 -7.35 19.09
N LEU A 55 3.43 -6.71 20.09
CA LEU A 55 3.56 -5.25 20.23
C LEU A 55 5.01 -4.79 20.49
N ALA A 56 5.98 -5.67 20.24
CA ALA A 56 7.41 -5.42 20.52
C ALA A 56 8.33 -5.77 19.34
N LEU A 57 7.80 -5.85 18.11
CA LEU A 57 8.59 -6.03 16.88
C LEU A 57 8.69 -4.77 16.00
N SER A 58 7.77 -3.80 16.14
CA SER A 58 7.81 -2.52 15.39
C SER A 58 8.91 -1.58 15.89
N MET A 59 9.04 -1.42 17.21
CA MET A 59 10.01 -0.48 17.83
C MET A 59 11.49 -0.86 17.60
N ALA A 60 11.79 -2.16 17.43
CA ALA A 60 13.17 -2.63 17.26
C ALA A 60 13.73 -2.38 15.86
N PHE A 61 12.87 -2.34 14.83
CA PHE A 61 13.29 -2.09 13.44
C PHE A 61 13.65 -0.63 13.19
N ILE A 62 12.94 0.31 13.84
CA ILE A 62 13.15 1.75 13.70
C ILE A 62 14.56 2.14 14.20
N PHE A 63 15.02 1.58 15.33
CA PHE A 63 16.31 1.94 15.93
C PHE A 63 17.54 1.40 15.15
N VAL A 64 17.43 0.22 14.52
CA VAL A 64 18.54 -0.39 13.77
C VAL A 64 18.75 0.28 12.41
N ILE A 65 17.67 0.76 11.78
CA ILE A 65 17.74 1.52 10.52
C ILE A 65 18.29 2.94 10.76
N GLY A 66 17.92 3.59 11.86
CA GLY A 66 18.41 4.93 12.21
C GLY A 66 19.93 5.01 12.40
N LEU A 67 20.54 4.00 13.03
CA LEU A 67 21.98 4.02 13.35
C LEU A 67 22.90 3.58 12.20
N THR A 68 22.40 2.84 11.21
CA THR A 68 23.23 2.31 10.10
C THR A 68 23.30 3.22 8.88
N LEU A 69 22.38 4.20 8.75
CA LEU A 69 22.33 5.13 7.60
C LEU A 69 22.92 6.53 7.89
N GLY A 70 23.34 6.82 9.12
CA GLY A 70 23.82 8.14 9.54
C GLY A 70 25.21 8.55 9.05
N ASN A 71 25.98 7.66 8.41
CA ASN A 71 27.40 7.88 8.09
C ASN A 71 27.78 7.56 6.63
N VAL A 72 27.19 8.24 5.64
CA VAL A 72 27.82 8.43 4.32
C VAL A 72 27.55 9.86 3.83
N ILE A 73 28.39 10.80 4.25
CA ILE A 73 28.37 12.17 3.77
C ILE A 73 29.16 12.27 2.46
N ASN A 74 28.47 12.16 1.33
CA ASN A 74 29.02 12.49 0.00
C ASN A 74 28.55 13.89 -0.42
N PHE A 75 29.19 14.92 0.12
CA PHE A 75 29.08 16.27 -0.43
C PHE A 75 29.83 16.34 -1.77
N ASN A 76 29.12 16.15 -2.89
CA ASN A 76 29.41 16.73 -4.23
C ASN A 76 28.51 16.15 -5.33
N LYS A 77 27.19 16.23 -5.13
CA LYS A 77 26.24 16.35 -6.25
C LYS A 77 25.42 17.60 -6.01
N THR A 78 25.27 18.44 -7.03
CA THR A 78 24.32 19.55 -7.02
C THR A 78 22.93 18.95 -6.88
N ALA A 79 22.42 18.94 -5.65
CA ALA A 79 21.20 18.25 -5.29
C ALA A 79 20.01 19.01 -5.90
N LYS A 80 19.58 18.55 -7.09
CA LYS A 80 18.46 19.14 -7.80
C LYS A 80 17.16 18.72 -7.12
N VAL A 81 16.28 19.70 -6.88
CA VAL A 81 15.04 19.51 -6.13
C VAL A 81 14.01 18.78 -7.00
N SER A 82 14.08 17.44 -6.98
CA SER A 82 13.13 16.56 -7.68
C SER A 82 11.73 16.63 -7.08
N ALA A 83 11.62 16.88 -5.77
CA ALA A 83 10.38 17.02 -5.04
C ALA A 83 10.51 18.07 -3.93
N SER A 84 9.48 18.88 -3.75
CA SER A 84 9.36 19.89 -2.70
C SER A 84 8.28 19.52 -1.69
N GLU A 85 7.16 18.95 -2.14
CA GLU A 85 6.12 18.39 -1.29
C GLU A 85 5.66 17.03 -1.83
N MET A 86 5.26 16.15 -0.92
CA MET A 86 4.62 14.87 -1.24
C MET A 86 3.37 14.70 -0.40
N TYR A 87 2.27 14.31 -1.04
CA TYR A 87 1.00 13.94 -0.42
C TYR A 87 0.83 12.43 -0.57
N ILE A 88 0.45 11.75 0.52
CA ILE A 88 0.26 10.29 0.57
C ILE A 88 -1.17 10.07 1.06
N ASP A 89 -2.02 9.56 0.17
CA ASP A 89 -3.46 9.50 0.35
C ASP A 89 -3.95 8.05 0.23
N VAL A 90 -4.59 7.57 1.29
CA VAL A 90 -5.28 6.27 1.37
C VAL A 90 -6.62 6.48 2.08
N ASN A 91 -6.47 6.84 3.36
CA ASN A 91 -7.39 7.14 4.45
C ASN A 91 -6.71 6.51 5.69
N PRO A 92 -5.46 6.92 6.00
CA PRO A 92 -5.08 8.32 6.27
C PRO A 92 -4.58 9.16 5.08
N SER A 93 -4.47 10.48 5.29
CA SER A 93 -3.85 11.44 4.36
C SER A 93 -2.72 12.24 5.04
N ILE A 94 -1.50 12.22 4.49
CA ILE A 94 -0.30 12.88 5.04
C ILE A 94 0.33 13.82 4.01
N LYS A 95 0.84 14.97 4.46
CA LYS A 95 1.79 15.82 3.72
C LYS A 95 3.21 15.68 4.29
N LEU A 96 4.20 15.58 3.41
CA LEU A 96 5.63 15.73 3.68
C LEU A 96 6.16 16.97 2.94
N GLU A 97 6.93 17.82 3.62
CA GLU A 97 7.83 18.76 2.96
C GLU A 97 9.21 18.12 2.78
N ILE A 98 9.78 18.25 1.59
CA ILE A 98 10.99 17.54 1.19
C ILE A 98 12.13 18.54 1.01
N SER A 99 13.31 18.20 1.53
CA SER A 99 14.54 18.95 1.36
C SER A 99 15.20 18.61 0.02
N ASN A 100 16.10 19.49 -0.43
CA ASN A 100 16.92 19.27 -1.62
C ASN A 100 17.72 17.95 -1.60
N TYR A 101 17.92 17.33 -0.43
CA TYR A 101 18.64 16.07 -0.22
C TYR A 101 17.73 14.83 -0.16
N GLU A 102 16.47 14.94 -0.59
CA GLU A 102 15.43 13.90 -0.45
C GLU A 102 15.23 13.42 1.01
N THR A 103 15.30 14.35 1.96
CA THR A 103 14.95 14.11 3.37
C THR A 103 13.72 14.91 3.76
N VAL A 104 12.93 14.39 4.69
CA VAL A 104 11.73 15.06 5.21
C VAL A 104 12.13 16.25 6.08
N LYS A 105 11.77 17.45 5.65
CA LYS A 105 12.00 18.72 6.37
C LYS A 105 10.96 18.94 7.46
N SER A 106 9.70 18.65 7.15
CA SER A 106 8.54 18.65 8.05
C SER A 106 7.49 17.67 7.52
N TYR A 107 6.50 17.34 8.36
CA TYR A 107 5.39 16.46 8.02
C TYR A 107 4.14 16.90 8.79
N SER A 108 2.96 16.67 8.21
CA SER A 108 1.69 17.00 8.83
C SER A 108 0.60 15.99 8.49
N ALA A 109 -0.28 15.73 9.46
CA ALA A 109 -1.54 15.05 9.23
C ALA A 109 -2.47 15.99 8.44
N LEU A 110 -3.21 15.42 7.48
CA LEU A 110 -4.28 16.13 6.75
C LEU A 110 -5.68 15.67 7.17
N ASN A 111 -5.77 14.62 8.00
CA ASN A 111 -7.01 14.16 8.63
C ASN A 111 -6.74 13.45 9.98
N ASP A 112 -7.80 13.15 10.74
CA ASP A 112 -7.68 12.53 12.06
C ASP A 112 -7.07 11.12 12.03
N ASP A 113 -7.30 10.37 10.95
CA ASP A 113 -6.66 9.06 10.77
C ASP A 113 -5.14 9.19 10.60
N ALA A 114 -4.64 10.31 10.07
CA ALA A 114 -3.21 10.59 9.95
C ALA A 114 -2.58 11.01 11.28
N ASN A 115 -3.32 11.71 12.15
CA ASN A 115 -2.86 11.98 13.52
C ASN A 115 -2.59 10.68 14.31
N LYS A 116 -3.42 9.64 14.09
CA LYS A 116 -3.27 8.33 14.74
C LYS A 116 -2.01 7.56 14.32
N ILE A 117 -1.47 7.80 13.12
CA ILE A 117 -0.23 7.15 12.66
C ILE A 117 1.02 8.04 12.87
N LEU A 118 0.92 9.35 12.70
CA LEU A 118 2.06 10.25 12.85
C LEU A 118 2.49 10.45 14.32
N SER A 119 1.58 10.26 15.29
CA SER A 119 1.91 10.36 16.72
C SER A 119 2.92 9.32 17.23
N GLU A 120 3.16 8.24 16.47
CA GLU A 120 4.12 7.18 16.79
C GLU A 120 5.42 7.26 15.95
N LEU A 121 5.58 8.31 15.12
CA LEU A 121 6.67 8.43 14.15
C LEU A 121 7.44 9.75 14.34
N ASP A 122 8.79 9.68 14.31
CA ASP A 122 9.61 10.85 13.99
C ASP A 122 10.22 10.69 12.60
N LEU A 123 9.74 11.50 11.67
CA LEU A 123 10.19 11.47 10.28
C LEU A 123 11.19 12.59 9.97
N LYS A 124 11.49 13.52 10.90
CA LYS A 124 12.29 14.70 10.57
C LYS A 124 13.74 14.32 10.25
N ASN A 125 14.27 14.86 9.15
CA ASN A 125 15.56 14.53 8.56
C ASN A 125 15.71 13.07 8.05
N VAL A 126 14.67 12.24 8.14
CA VAL A 126 14.68 10.89 7.57
C VAL A 126 14.61 10.97 6.04
N LYS A 127 15.30 10.07 5.33
CA LYS A 127 15.18 9.96 3.85
C LYS A 127 13.73 9.67 3.46
N VAL A 128 13.21 10.32 2.42
CA VAL A 128 11.79 10.20 2.04
C VAL A 128 11.36 8.76 1.79
N THR A 129 12.21 7.93 1.16
CA THR A 129 11.92 6.49 0.96
C THR A 129 11.79 5.73 2.29
N THR A 130 12.64 6.02 3.28
CA THR A 130 12.57 5.43 4.62
C THR A 130 11.38 5.94 5.42
N ALA A 131 11.04 7.23 5.28
CA ALA A 131 9.84 7.80 5.90
C ALA A 131 8.56 7.18 5.32
N LEU A 132 8.52 6.97 4.00
CA LEU A 132 7.41 6.31 3.32
C LEU A 132 7.22 4.85 3.76
N TYR A 133 8.32 4.11 3.96
CA TYR A 133 8.28 2.78 4.58
C TYR A 133 7.72 2.80 6.00
N ALA A 134 8.10 3.78 6.83
CA ALA A 134 7.56 3.93 8.18
C ALA A 134 6.06 4.28 8.16
N ILE A 135 5.63 5.17 7.26
CA ILE A 135 4.22 5.55 7.07
C ILE A 135 3.37 4.36 6.64
N ILE A 136 3.78 3.62 5.61
CA ILE A 136 3.00 2.48 5.10
C ILE A 136 2.98 1.32 6.11
N GLY A 137 4.10 1.08 6.80
CA GLY A 137 4.15 0.13 7.91
C GLY A 137 3.21 0.52 9.05
N ALA A 138 3.14 1.80 9.41
CA ALA A 138 2.20 2.32 10.39
C ALA A 138 0.74 2.16 9.92
N MET A 139 0.43 2.53 8.67
CA MET A 139 -0.89 2.34 8.06
C MET A 139 -1.34 0.88 8.09
N SER A 140 -0.46 -0.05 7.73
CA SER A 140 -0.69 -1.50 7.81
C SER A 140 -0.95 -1.95 9.26
N SER A 141 -0.11 -1.51 10.21
CA SER A 141 -0.25 -1.87 11.63
C SER A 141 -1.56 -1.40 12.29
N LYS A 142 -2.17 -0.33 11.78
CA LYS A 142 -3.47 0.20 12.23
C LYS A 142 -4.65 -0.34 11.41
N GLY A 143 -4.40 -1.17 10.39
CA GLY A 143 -5.44 -1.83 9.57
C GLY A 143 -5.96 -1.01 8.38
N TYR A 144 -5.33 0.11 8.03
CA TYR A 144 -5.72 0.91 6.86
C TYR A 144 -5.22 0.34 5.53
N LEU A 145 -4.16 -0.48 5.59
CA LEU A 145 -3.65 -1.30 4.50
C LEU A 145 -3.57 -2.75 5.01
N THR A 146 -3.79 -3.73 4.14
CA THR A 146 -3.74 -5.15 4.53
C THR A 146 -3.05 -5.96 3.45
N GLU A 147 -1.95 -6.65 3.78
CA GLU A 147 -1.09 -7.36 2.83
C GLU A 147 -1.83 -8.38 1.94
N GLN A 148 -2.97 -8.89 2.43
CA GLN A 148 -3.79 -9.90 1.76
C GLN A 148 -4.98 -9.33 0.99
N SER A 149 -5.24 -8.01 1.01
CA SER A 149 -6.39 -7.41 0.33
C SER A 149 -6.07 -6.80 -1.03
N ASP A 150 -6.79 -7.25 -2.04
CA ASP A 150 -6.93 -6.70 -3.40
C ASP A 150 -7.67 -5.33 -3.42
N THR A 151 -7.87 -4.69 -2.27
CA THR A 151 -8.51 -3.37 -2.13
C THR A 151 -7.57 -2.25 -1.70
N ASN A 152 -6.29 -2.54 -1.47
CA ASN A 152 -5.33 -1.49 -1.12
C ASN A 152 -5.21 -0.50 -2.29
N SER A 153 -5.33 0.79 -2.01
CA SER A 153 -5.21 1.85 -3.01
C SER A 153 -4.49 3.04 -2.40
N ILE A 154 -3.34 3.39 -2.98
CA ILE A 154 -2.48 4.50 -2.54
C ILE A 154 -2.36 5.50 -3.69
N LEU A 155 -2.74 6.75 -3.41
CA LEU A 155 -2.45 7.89 -4.25
C LEU A 155 -1.23 8.62 -3.67
N ILE A 156 -0.21 8.86 -4.50
CA ILE A 156 0.99 9.61 -4.13
C ILE A 156 1.11 10.82 -5.04
N SER A 157 1.03 12.02 -4.50
CA SER A 157 1.05 13.25 -5.30
C SER A 157 2.30 14.06 -4.98
N VAL A 158 3.16 14.30 -5.98
CA VAL A 158 4.45 14.98 -5.79
C VAL A 158 4.46 16.32 -6.51
N SER A 159 4.78 17.39 -5.79
CA SER A 159 5.16 18.68 -6.38
C SER A 159 6.68 18.86 -6.35
N GLY A 160 7.25 19.59 -7.31
CA GLY A 160 8.71 19.74 -7.41
C GLY A 160 9.13 20.48 -8.68
N SER A 161 10.43 20.45 -9.00
CA SER A 161 10.91 20.92 -10.31
C SER A 161 10.83 19.80 -11.34
N GLU A 162 10.35 20.11 -12.55
CA GLU A 162 10.07 19.12 -13.62
C GLU A 162 11.24 18.16 -13.88
N LYS A 163 12.48 18.68 -13.88
CA LYS A 163 13.68 17.88 -14.12
C LYS A 163 14.12 17.15 -12.85
N GLY A 164 13.76 15.87 -12.78
CA GLY A 164 14.08 14.93 -11.71
C GLY A 164 12.83 14.34 -11.05
N GLN A 165 11.69 15.02 -11.17
CA GLN A 165 10.41 14.62 -10.57
C GLN A 165 9.95 13.23 -11.04
N SER A 166 10.02 12.92 -12.34
CA SER A 166 9.58 11.62 -12.88
C SER A 166 10.49 10.46 -12.43
N GLU A 167 11.80 10.67 -12.31
CA GLU A 167 12.73 9.66 -11.77
C GLU A 167 12.45 9.40 -10.29
N PHE A 168 12.24 10.47 -9.52
CA PHE A 168 11.84 10.39 -8.11
C PHE A 168 10.48 9.70 -7.93
N LEU A 169 9.50 9.99 -8.79
CA LEU A 169 8.16 9.40 -8.75
C LEU A 169 8.19 7.89 -9.04
N ASN A 170 8.90 7.46 -10.09
CA ASN A 170 9.12 6.05 -10.39
C ASN A 170 9.83 5.32 -9.22
N LYS A 171 10.93 5.91 -8.72
CA LYS A 171 11.64 5.41 -7.53
C LYS A 171 10.71 5.26 -6.33
N VAL A 172 9.84 6.24 -6.06
CA VAL A 172 8.87 6.19 -4.96
C VAL A 172 7.88 5.04 -5.17
N VAL A 173 7.31 4.90 -6.36
CA VAL A 173 6.39 3.81 -6.71
C VAL A 173 7.05 2.44 -6.57
N ASP A 174 8.26 2.24 -7.12
CA ASP A 174 8.95 0.96 -7.07
C ASP A 174 9.28 0.53 -5.63
N ASN A 175 9.65 1.48 -4.76
CA ASN A 175 9.84 1.24 -3.33
C ASN A 175 8.50 0.82 -2.66
N VAL A 176 7.40 1.54 -2.92
CA VAL A 176 6.08 1.20 -2.34
C VAL A 176 5.58 -0.15 -2.83
N ASN A 177 5.74 -0.45 -4.12
CA ASN A 177 5.28 -1.71 -4.69
C ASN A 177 6.02 -2.92 -4.08
N GLY A 178 7.32 -2.77 -3.82
CA GLY A 178 8.15 -3.79 -3.16
C GLY A 178 7.84 -4.05 -1.67
N LEU A 179 6.89 -3.32 -1.06
CA LEU A 179 6.40 -3.62 0.29
C LEU A 179 5.36 -4.74 0.33
N PHE A 180 4.65 -4.95 -0.78
CA PHE A 180 3.59 -5.94 -0.85
C PHE A 180 4.18 -7.30 -1.26
N SER A 181 3.85 -8.36 -0.53
CA SER A 181 4.42 -9.71 -0.77
C SER A 181 4.11 -10.28 -2.16
N ASP A 182 3.12 -9.71 -2.82
CA ASP A 182 2.82 -9.87 -4.24
C ASP A 182 2.72 -8.46 -4.84
N ASN A 183 3.61 -8.15 -5.78
CA ASN A 183 3.86 -6.85 -6.41
C ASN A 183 2.66 -6.28 -7.21
N ASN A 184 1.47 -6.90 -7.12
CA ASN A 184 0.27 -6.52 -7.85
C ASN A 184 -0.95 -6.21 -6.97
N LYS A 185 -0.89 -6.45 -5.65
CA LYS A 185 -2.04 -6.35 -4.72
C LYS A 185 -2.33 -4.95 -4.16
N CYS A 186 -1.54 -3.97 -4.54
CA CYS A 186 -1.81 -2.58 -4.21
C CYS A 186 -1.98 -1.81 -5.51
N SER A 187 -3.15 -1.19 -5.69
CA SER A 187 -3.32 -0.11 -6.66
C SER A 187 -2.45 1.06 -6.19
N ILE A 188 -1.44 1.43 -6.97
CA ILE A 188 -0.60 2.60 -6.71
C ILE A 188 -0.75 3.53 -7.91
N ILE A 189 -1.29 4.72 -7.65
CA ILE A 189 -1.25 5.83 -8.59
C ILE A 189 -0.33 6.88 -8.01
N ALA A 190 0.76 7.18 -8.71
CA ALA A 190 1.61 8.30 -8.37
C ALA A 190 1.52 9.35 -9.47
N GLN A 191 1.23 10.59 -9.06
CA GLN A 191 1.02 11.70 -9.97
C GLN A 191 1.95 12.87 -9.69
N ARG A 192 2.22 13.63 -10.75
CA ARG A 192 2.83 14.97 -10.62
C ARG A 192 1.72 16.00 -10.41
N ILE A 193 1.94 16.93 -9.49
CA ILE A 193 1.01 18.02 -9.22
C ILE A 193 1.71 19.39 -9.23
N THR A 194 1.00 20.39 -9.75
CA THR A 194 1.38 21.81 -9.65
C THR A 194 0.54 22.45 -8.54
N LEU A 195 1.20 23.08 -7.58
CA LEU A 195 0.52 23.75 -6.47
C LEU A 195 0.01 25.11 -6.95
N SER A 196 -1.31 25.26 -7.09
CA SER A 196 -1.98 26.55 -7.28
C SER A 196 -2.82 26.91 -6.05
N GLU A 197 -3.06 28.19 -5.82
CA GLU A 197 -3.93 28.63 -4.71
C GLU A 197 -5.39 28.20 -4.90
N ASP A 198 -5.83 28.04 -6.16
CA ASP A 198 -7.15 27.49 -6.49
C ASP A 198 -7.30 26.03 -6.01
N VAL A 199 -6.37 25.14 -6.38
CA VAL A 199 -6.42 23.73 -5.99
C VAL A 199 -6.33 23.58 -4.47
N LYS A 200 -5.49 24.38 -3.80
CA LYS A 200 -5.40 24.40 -2.33
C LYS A 200 -6.73 24.80 -1.70
N LYS A 201 -7.33 25.91 -2.16
CA LYS A 201 -8.59 26.41 -1.65
C LYS A 201 -9.71 25.38 -1.84
N ARG A 202 -9.84 24.80 -3.04
CA ARG A 202 -10.87 23.79 -3.32
C ARG A 202 -10.67 22.52 -2.50
N ALA A 203 -9.43 22.12 -2.23
CA ALA A 203 -9.11 21.00 -1.34
C ALA A 203 -9.55 21.27 0.12
N GLU A 204 -9.27 22.46 0.64
CA GLU A 204 -9.72 22.92 1.97
C GLU A 204 -11.25 23.00 2.06
N GLU A 205 -11.92 23.58 1.07
CA GLU A 205 -13.39 23.65 0.99
C GLU A 205 -14.09 22.28 0.93
N ASN A 206 -13.35 21.22 0.57
CA ASN A 206 -13.85 19.85 0.46
C ASN A 206 -13.34 18.91 1.57
N ASP A 207 -12.56 19.41 2.53
CA ASP A 207 -11.90 18.61 3.58
C ASP A 207 -11.08 17.41 3.03
N ILE A 208 -10.32 17.66 1.95
CA ILE A 208 -9.43 16.67 1.33
C ILE A 208 -8.02 17.21 1.11
N SER A 209 -7.07 16.33 0.83
CA SER A 209 -5.71 16.73 0.51
C SER A 209 -5.62 17.44 -0.86
N VAL A 210 -4.62 18.31 -1.00
CA VAL A 210 -4.24 18.94 -2.29
C VAL A 210 -3.94 17.88 -3.35
N GLY A 211 -3.33 16.76 -2.95
CA GLY A 211 -3.08 15.62 -3.83
C GLY A 211 -4.37 15.01 -4.38
N LYS A 212 -5.33 14.68 -3.50
CA LYS A 212 -6.63 14.15 -3.91
C LYS A 212 -7.42 15.14 -4.77
N MET A 213 -7.39 16.44 -4.46
CA MET A 213 -8.07 17.46 -5.29
C MET A 213 -7.43 17.57 -6.69
N ALA A 214 -6.10 17.60 -6.78
CA ALA A 214 -5.41 17.59 -8.07
C ALA A 214 -5.70 16.30 -8.88
N PHE A 215 -5.89 15.17 -8.22
CA PHE A 215 -6.30 13.92 -8.90
C PHE A 215 -7.74 13.99 -9.43
N ILE A 216 -8.65 14.58 -8.63
CA ILE A 216 -10.02 14.86 -9.04
C ILE A 216 -10.05 15.80 -10.25
N ASP A 217 -9.19 16.82 -10.31
CA ASP A 217 -9.07 17.71 -11.48
C ASP A 217 -8.65 16.95 -12.76
N LYS A 218 -7.74 15.97 -12.66
CA LYS A 218 -7.40 15.11 -13.82
C LYS A 218 -8.61 14.29 -14.27
N ILE A 219 -9.36 13.70 -13.32
CA ILE A 219 -10.59 12.95 -13.64
C ILE A 219 -11.64 13.86 -14.25
N ILE A 220 -11.86 15.08 -13.73
CA ILE A 220 -12.82 16.05 -14.29
C ILE A 220 -12.39 16.53 -15.68
N GLY A 221 -11.08 16.70 -15.92
CA GLY A 221 -10.54 17.01 -17.23
C GLY A 221 -10.67 15.88 -18.27
N ALA A 222 -11.08 14.68 -17.85
CA ALA A 222 -11.33 13.54 -18.74
C ALA A 222 -12.56 13.72 -19.63
N ASP A 223 -13.63 14.27 -19.05
CA ASP A 223 -14.96 14.29 -19.64
C ASP A 223 -15.74 15.54 -19.21
N GLU A 224 -16.36 16.19 -20.20
CA GLU A 224 -17.24 17.35 -20.00
C GLU A 224 -18.40 17.03 -19.02
N ALA A 225 -18.85 15.78 -18.97
CA ALA A 225 -19.90 15.32 -18.05
C ALA A 225 -19.52 15.44 -16.56
N PHE A 226 -18.24 15.63 -16.23
CA PHE A 226 -17.75 15.65 -14.84
C PHE A 226 -17.50 17.06 -14.28
N LYS A 227 -17.61 18.12 -15.10
CA LYS A 227 -17.24 19.49 -14.69
C LYS A 227 -17.85 19.96 -13.38
N ASP A 228 -19.12 19.64 -13.14
CA ASP A 228 -19.84 20.05 -11.93
C ASP A 228 -19.81 18.99 -10.81
N ARG A 229 -19.01 17.92 -10.94
CA ARG A 229 -19.03 16.73 -10.07
C ARG A 229 -17.93 16.66 -9.01
N GLN A 230 -17.11 17.71 -8.85
CA GLN A 230 -16.03 17.77 -7.87
C GLN A 230 -16.46 17.35 -6.45
N ASN A 231 -17.59 17.85 -5.95
CA ASN A 231 -18.08 17.57 -4.60
C ASN A 231 -18.62 16.13 -4.43
N ASP A 232 -18.91 15.42 -5.51
CA ASP A 232 -19.19 13.97 -5.48
C ASP A 232 -17.89 13.19 -5.42
N PHE A 233 -16.91 13.55 -6.24
CA PHE A 233 -15.63 12.87 -6.34
C PHE A 233 -14.77 13.07 -5.08
N ALA A 234 -14.90 14.21 -4.39
CA ALA A 234 -14.27 14.46 -3.09
C ALA A 234 -14.66 13.40 -2.03
N LYS A 235 -15.90 12.90 -2.08
CA LYS A 235 -16.44 11.88 -1.15
C LYS A 235 -16.01 10.45 -1.50
N LYS A 236 -15.53 10.21 -2.72
CA LYS A 236 -15.12 8.87 -3.16
C LYS A 236 -13.79 8.44 -2.55
N SER A 237 -13.64 7.14 -2.37
CA SER A 237 -12.38 6.51 -1.94
C SER A 237 -11.29 6.62 -3.02
N ILE A 238 -10.03 6.46 -2.61
CA ILE A 238 -8.91 6.40 -3.57
C ILE A 238 -9.07 5.22 -4.54
N LYS A 239 -9.63 4.07 -4.12
CA LYS A 239 -9.93 2.94 -5.03
C LYS A 239 -10.89 3.34 -6.13
N GLU A 240 -12.01 3.98 -5.79
CA GLU A 240 -13.00 4.43 -6.78
C GLU A 240 -12.43 5.47 -7.75
N LEU A 241 -11.70 6.46 -7.24
CA LEU A 241 -11.03 7.47 -8.07
C LEU A 241 -9.99 6.84 -8.99
N SER A 242 -9.22 5.88 -8.49
CA SER A 242 -8.24 5.10 -9.26
C SER A 242 -8.90 4.34 -10.41
N VAL A 243 -9.99 3.62 -10.13
CA VAL A 243 -10.77 2.88 -11.13
C VAL A 243 -11.34 3.82 -12.19
N MET A 244 -11.91 4.97 -11.78
CA MET A 244 -12.43 5.96 -12.74
C MET A 244 -11.31 6.48 -13.65
N TYR A 245 -10.21 7.00 -13.09
CA TYR A 245 -9.06 7.51 -13.86
C TYR A 245 -8.54 6.49 -14.88
N ASN A 246 -8.46 5.22 -14.48
CA ASN A 246 -7.91 4.16 -15.34
C ASN A 246 -8.81 3.77 -16.52
N ASN A 247 -10.13 3.96 -16.42
CA ASN A 247 -11.08 3.70 -17.50
C ASN A 247 -10.97 4.74 -18.64
N PHE A 248 -10.30 5.88 -18.42
CA PHE A 248 -10.14 6.94 -19.42
C PHE A 248 -8.74 6.92 -20.05
N ASP A 249 -8.56 6.14 -21.11
CA ASP A 249 -7.27 6.04 -21.83
C ASP A 249 -6.74 7.37 -22.40
N LYS A 250 -7.57 8.41 -22.49
CA LYS A 250 -7.19 9.73 -23.00
C LYS A 250 -6.50 10.65 -21.96
N VAL A 251 -6.40 10.23 -20.70
CA VAL A 251 -6.19 11.15 -19.55
C VAL A 251 -4.90 10.89 -18.79
N LYS A 252 -4.22 9.78 -19.10
CA LYS A 252 -2.93 9.40 -18.53
C LYS A 252 -1.89 10.44 -18.96
N ASP A 253 -1.60 11.38 -18.06
CA ASP A 253 -0.46 12.28 -18.13
C ASP A 253 0.82 11.43 -18.29
N ASP A 254 1.63 11.72 -19.31
CA ASP A 254 2.89 11.03 -19.66
C ASP A 254 3.84 10.87 -18.45
N GLY A 255 3.76 11.76 -17.47
CA GLY A 255 4.57 11.69 -16.26
C GLY A 255 3.91 11.07 -15.03
N ASP A 256 2.69 10.53 -15.11
CA ASP A 256 2.06 9.77 -14.03
C ASP A 256 2.47 8.28 -14.09
N VAL A 257 2.59 7.64 -12.92
CA VAL A 257 3.06 6.26 -12.79
C VAL A 257 1.98 5.41 -12.11
N ILE A 258 1.51 4.38 -12.82
CA ILE A 258 0.46 3.46 -12.35
C ILE A 258 1.05 2.05 -12.17
N ARG A 259 0.72 1.38 -11.05
CA ARG A 259 1.08 -0.02 -10.72
C ARG A 259 -0.05 -0.73 -9.98
N GLY A 260 -0.02 -2.06 -10.01
CA GLY A 260 -1.02 -2.94 -9.41
C GLY A 260 -2.06 -3.45 -10.41
N ASN A 261 -2.64 -4.62 -10.13
CA ASN A 261 -3.73 -5.18 -10.95
C ASN A 261 -5.09 -4.59 -10.57
N ASP A 262 -5.27 -4.21 -9.30
CA ASP A 262 -6.56 -3.76 -8.74
C ASP A 262 -6.91 -2.30 -9.04
N VAL A 263 -6.13 -1.64 -9.90
CA VAL A 263 -6.47 -0.36 -10.53
C VAL A 263 -7.55 -0.54 -11.62
N LEU A 264 -7.97 -1.78 -11.91
CA LEU A 264 -9.06 -2.12 -12.81
C LEU A 264 -10.22 -2.76 -12.02
N GLU A 265 -11.45 -2.33 -12.30
CA GLU A 265 -12.66 -2.92 -11.71
C GLU A 265 -12.87 -4.33 -12.27
N LYS A 266 -12.58 -5.37 -11.47
CA LYS A 266 -12.76 -6.78 -11.87
C LYS A 266 -14.23 -7.03 -12.19
N GLU A 267 -14.53 -7.57 -13.36
CA GLU A 267 -15.90 -7.81 -13.85
C GLU A 267 -16.76 -8.61 -12.85
N GLY A 268 -16.16 -9.62 -12.20
CA GLY A 268 -16.81 -10.38 -11.14
C GLY A 268 -17.14 -9.60 -9.86
N GLU A 269 -16.34 -8.58 -9.49
CA GLU A 269 -16.66 -7.68 -8.38
C GLU A 269 -17.91 -6.84 -8.72
N VAL A 270 -17.99 -6.33 -9.95
CA VAL A 270 -19.13 -5.53 -10.43
C VAL A 270 -20.39 -6.37 -10.51
N PHE A 271 -20.32 -7.56 -11.09
CA PHE A 271 -21.44 -8.50 -11.17
C PHE A 271 -21.99 -8.80 -9.77
N ASN A 272 -21.13 -9.17 -8.81
CA ASN A 272 -21.53 -9.42 -7.42
C ASN A 272 -22.14 -8.17 -6.74
N LYS A 273 -21.58 -6.97 -6.97
CA LYS A 273 -22.12 -5.70 -6.45
C LYS A 273 -23.53 -5.41 -6.98
N VAL A 274 -23.79 -5.76 -8.25
CA VAL A 274 -25.11 -5.59 -8.88
C VAL A 274 -26.11 -6.60 -8.34
N LEU A 275 -25.73 -7.88 -8.19
CA LEU A 275 -26.58 -8.87 -7.52
C LEU A 275 -26.97 -8.44 -6.10
N GLN A 276 -26.02 -7.90 -5.32
CA GLN A 276 -26.27 -7.37 -3.99
C GLN A 276 -27.28 -6.20 -4.01
N LYS A 277 -27.14 -5.25 -4.95
CA LYS A 277 -28.08 -4.13 -5.12
C LYS A 277 -29.48 -4.60 -5.58
N LEU A 278 -29.57 -5.71 -6.30
CA LEU A 278 -30.83 -6.35 -6.72
C LEU A 278 -31.44 -7.29 -5.67
N GLY A 279 -30.70 -7.64 -4.61
CA GLY A 279 -31.14 -8.64 -3.61
C GLY A 279 -31.17 -10.08 -4.15
N VAL A 280 -30.39 -10.38 -5.20
CA VAL A 280 -30.35 -11.70 -5.85
C VAL A 280 -29.19 -12.53 -5.28
N ASP A 281 -29.47 -13.77 -4.87
CA ASP A 281 -28.43 -14.73 -4.48
C ASP A 281 -27.74 -15.28 -5.74
N LYS A 282 -26.40 -15.24 -5.77
CA LYS A 282 -25.59 -15.80 -6.86
C LYS A 282 -25.84 -17.31 -7.07
N ASN A 283 -26.22 -18.04 -6.03
CA ASN A 283 -26.53 -19.48 -6.12
C ASN A 283 -27.93 -19.74 -6.74
N ALA A 284 -28.73 -18.71 -6.97
CA ALA A 284 -30.07 -18.79 -7.56
C ALA A 284 -30.11 -18.42 -9.07
N ILE A 285 -28.94 -18.30 -9.71
CA ILE A 285 -28.79 -17.91 -11.11
C ILE A 285 -27.74 -18.74 -11.85
N HIS A 286 -27.79 -18.72 -13.18
CA HIS A 286 -26.80 -19.28 -14.09
C HIS A 286 -26.75 -18.46 -15.39
N GLY A 287 -25.89 -18.83 -16.35
CA GLY A 287 -25.81 -18.13 -17.64
C GLY A 287 -25.37 -16.67 -17.52
N GLU A 288 -24.42 -16.40 -16.62
CA GLU A 288 -23.89 -15.07 -16.31
C GLU A 288 -23.20 -14.46 -17.53
N GLU A 289 -23.67 -13.29 -18.00
CA GLU A 289 -23.02 -12.48 -19.03
C GLU A 289 -22.82 -11.06 -18.54
N LEU A 290 -21.65 -10.50 -18.85
CA LEU A 290 -21.28 -9.13 -18.58
C LEU A 290 -20.62 -8.54 -19.82
N SER A 291 -21.04 -7.34 -20.19
CA SER A 291 -20.42 -6.54 -21.26
C SER A 291 -20.36 -5.08 -20.83
N ILE A 292 -19.41 -4.34 -21.39
CA ILE A 292 -19.19 -2.93 -21.07
C ILE A 292 -19.57 -2.10 -22.30
N ILE A 293 -20.39 -1.07 -22.08
CA ILE A 293 -20.62 0.00 -23.04
C ILE A 293 -20.24 1.34 -22.40
N TYR A 294 -20.04 2.36 -23.23
CA TYR A 294 -19.85 3.74 -22.78
C TYR A 294 -21.01 4.58 -23.29
N ASP A 295 -21.69 5.29 -22.38
CA ASP A 295 -22.81 6.18 -22.68
C ASP A 295 -22.44 7.59 -22.21
N ASN A 296 -22.21 8.51 -23.16
CA ASN A 296 -21.62 9.83 -22.91
C ASN A 296 -20.36 9.77 -22.02
N GLY A 297 -19.44 8.86 -22.35
CA GLY A 297 -18.19 8.63 -21.59
C GLY A 297 -18.37 7.82 -20.30
N VAL A 298 -19.57 7.77 -19.72
CA VAL A 298 -19.88 6.99 -18.52
C VAL A 298 -19.80 5.50 -18.83
N LYS A 299 -19.02 4.76 -18.05
CA LYS A 299 -18.93 3.29 -18.14
C LYS A 299 -20.23 2.65 -17.63
N ILE A 300 -20.92 1.92 -18.49
CA ILE A 300 -22.13 1.16 -18.14
C ILE A 300 -21.85 -0.34 -18.30
N TYR A 301 -22.06 -1.08 -17.22
CA TYR A 301 -22.05 -2.54 -17.28
C TYR A 301 -23.44 -3.05 -17.68
N LYS A 302 -23.53 -3.71 -18.82
CA LYS A 302 -24.67 -4.52 -19.23
C LYS A 302 -24.50 -5.92 -18.69
N ILE A 303 -25.44 -6.35 -17.86
CA ILE A 303 -25.39 -7.61 -17.12
C ILE A 303 -26.63 -8.42 -17.50
N SER A 304 -26.46 -9.70 -17.82
CA SER A 304 -27.58 -10.65 -17.91
C SER A 304 -27.30 -11.92 -17.13
N PHE A 305 -28.37 -12.55 -16.65
CA PHE A 305 -28.33 -13.86 -16.01
C PHE A 305 -29.69 -14.53 -16.15
N GLU A 306 -29.70 -15.86 -16.07
CA GLU A 306 -30.89 -16.69 -16.06
C GLU A 306 -31.21 -17.10 -14.62
N THR A 307 -32.46 -16.95 -14.21
CA THR A 307 -32.93 -17.38 -12.88
C THR A 307 -33.34 -18.87 -12.90
N GLN A 308 -33.44 -19.53 -11.74
CA GLN A 308 -33.77 -20.97 -11.65
C GLN A 308 -35.07 -21.40 -12.35
N ASN A 309 -35.97 -20.47 -12.70
CA ASN A 309 -37.19 -20.71 -13.48
C ASN A 309 -36.99 -20.69 -15.01
N GLY A 310 -35.77 -20.43 -15.51
CA GLY A 310 -35.44 -20.27 -16.93
C GLY A 310 -35.68 -18.86 -17.50
N GLU A 311 -36.05 -17.89 -16.67
CA GLU A 311 -36.25 -16.49 -17.08
C GLU A 311 -34.90 -15.76 -17.12
N ARG A 312 -34.55 -15.19 -18.28
CA ARG A 312 -33.34 -14.37 -18.45
C ARG A 312 -33.62 -12.89 -18.21
N LYS A 313 -32.90 -12.31 -17.27
CA LYS A 313 -33.02 -10.90 -16.87
C LYS A 313 -31.83 -10.09 -17.37
N PHE A 314 -32.08 -8.83 -17.71
CA PHE A 314 -31.08 -7.91 -18.23
C PHE A 314 -31.09 -6.63 -17.40
N TYR A 315 -29.90 -6.11 -17.09
CA TYR A 315 -29.71 -4.93 -16.26
C TYR A 315 -28.59 -4.06 -16.82
N ARG A 316 -28.73 -2.73 -16.66
CA ARG A 316 -27.63 -1.78 -16.76
C ARG A 316 -27.22 -1.35 -15.36
N TYR A 317 -25.93 -1.37 -15.09
CA TYR A 317 -25.33 -0.75 -13.92
C TYR A 317 -24.47 0.43 -14.36
N ASN A 318 -24.89 1.62 -13.98
CA ASN A 318 -24.16 2.86 -14.21
C ASN A 318 -23.16 3.05 -13.06
N THR A 319 -21.85 3.01 -13.35
CA THR A 319 -20.78 3.00 -12.34
C THR A 319 -20.73 4.28 -11.50
N GLU A 320 -21.20 5.39 -12.05
CA GLU A 320 -21.09 6.73 -11.46
C GLU A 320 -22.22 7.09 -10.51
N THR A 321 -23.46 6.78 -10.88
CA THR A 321 -24.65 6.96 -10.05
C THR A 321 -24.89 5.76 -9.13
N GLU A 322 -24.14 4.68 -9.34
CA GLU A 322 -24.33 3.34 -8.81
C GLU A 322 -25.76 2.76 -8.93
N LYS A 323 -26.55 3.27 -9.88
CA LYS A 323 -27.91 2.80 -10.11
C LYS A 323 -27.88 1.55 -10.97
N VAL A 324 -28.70 0.57 -10.57
CA VAL A 324 -29.08 -0.57 -11.40
C VAL A 324 -30.47 -0.26 -11.97
N THR A 325 -30.62 -0.41 -13.28
CA THR A 325 -31.91 -0.30 -13.98
C THR A 325 -32.13 -1.57 -14.80
N GLU A 326 -33.38 -2.03 -14.91
CA GLU A 326 -33.71 -3.08 -15.88
C GLU A 326 -33.36 -2.62 -17.30
N ASP A 327 -32.85 -3.56 -18.09
CA ASP A 327 -32.58 -3.39 -19.51
C ASP A 327 -33.47 -4.36 -20.30
N PHE A 328 -33.57 -4.16 -21.60
CA PHE A 328 -34.23 -5.09 -22.50
C PHE A 328 -33.19 -5.74 -23.42
N PRO A 329 -33.39 -7.00 -23.84
CA PRO A 329 -32.50 -7.64 -24.79
C PRO A 329 -32.39 -6.80 -26.06
N SER A 330 -31.18 -6.39 -26.41
CA SER A 330 -30.89 -5.81 -27.73
C SER A 330 -30.98 -6.93 -28.77
N TYR A 331 -32.16 -7.07 -29.40
CA TYR A 331 -32.42 -8.07 -30.42
C TYR A 331 -32.87 -7.39 -31.73
N PRO A 332 -32.43 -7.84 -32.92
CA PRO A 332 -31.62 -9.05 -33.17
C PRO A 332 -30.11 -8.84 -33.06
N PRO A 333 -29.33 -9.92 -32.82
CA PRO A 333 -27.90 -9.93 -33.12
C PRO A 333 -27.68 -9.67 -34.61
N ASP A 334 -26.47 -9.21 -34.97
CA ASP A 334 -26.10 -8.91 -36.34
C ASP A 334 -26.49 -10.05 -37.28
N LYS A 335 -27.39 -9.74 -38.22
CA LYS A 335 -27.65 -10.64 -39.34
C LYS A 335 -26.35 -10.75 -40.13
N PRO A 336 -25.91 -11.96 -40.53
CA PRO A 336 -24.77 -12.08 -41.42
C PRO A 336 -25.01 -11.22 -42.66
N ASN A 337 -23.97 -10.47 -43.04
CA ASN A 337 -24.05 -9.47 -44.09
C ASN A 337 -24.53 -10.12 -45.40
N PRO A 338 -25.65 -9.68 -46.02
CA PRO A 338 -26.21 -10.33 -47.20
C PRO A 338 -25.33 -10.24 -48.47
N SER A 339 -24.12 -9.67 -48.36
CA SER A 339 -23.09 -9.70 -49.41
C SER A 339 -21.97 -10.72 -49.18
N GLU A 340 -21.99 -11.52 -48.11
CA GLU A 340 -21.15 -12.73 -48.04
C GLU A 340 -21.81 -13.88 -48.83
N PRO A 341 -21.16 -14.42 -49.88
CA PRO A 341 -21.67 -15.59 -50.58
C PRO A 341 -21.59 -16.82 -49.66
N PRO A 342 -22.56 -17.76 -49.75
CA PRO A 342 -22.58 -18.92 -48.89
C PRO A 342 -21.31 -19.77 -49.06
N GLN A 343 -20.60 -20.00 -47.96
CA GLN A 343 -19.49 -20.96 -47.94
C GLN A 343 -20.06 -22.37 -48.13
N ASN A 344 -19.79 -22.97 -49.30
CA ASN A 344 -20.09 -24.38 -49.54
C ASN A 344 -19.31 -25.25 -48.55
N GLN A 345 -20.01 -25.82 -47.57
CA GLN A 345 -19.56 -27.02 -46.88
C GLN A 345 -20.02 -28.24 -47.67
N ASP A 346 -19.31 -28.56 -48.76
CA ASP A 346 -19.44 -29.89 -49.37
C ASP A 346 -18.14 -30.30 -50.07
N GLU A 347 -17.22 -30.86 -49.29
CA GLU A 347 -16.10 -31.65 -49.82
C GLU A 347 -15.69 -32.75 -48.81
N ARG A 348 -16.56 -33.76 -48.70
CA ARG A 348 -16.15 -35.11 -48.28
C ARG A 348 -16.77 -36.17 -49.18
N ARG A 349 -16.15 -36.42 -50.33
CA ARG A 349 -15.92 -37.76 -50.87
C ARG A 349 -14.84 -37.78 -51.92
#